data_AF-A0A643BN36-F1
#
_entry.id   AF-A0A643BN36-F1
#
_cell.length_a   1.000
_cell.length_b   1.000
_cell.length_c   1.000
_cell.angle_alpha   90.00
_cell.angle_beta   90.00
_cell.angle_gamma   90.00
#
_symmetry.space_group_name_H-M   'P 1'
#
loop_
_entity.id
_entity.type
_entity.pdbx_description
1 polymer ?
#
loop_
_entity_poly.entity_id
_entity_poly.type
_entity_poly.pdbx_seq_one_letter_code
_entity_poly.pdbx_strand_id
1 'polypeptide(L)'
;VQAPPVIPATPPPTAVPEVASGDTTDTILAAAEQSFTELGLGSYTPVGLIQNLLEFMHVNLGLPWWGAIAACTVLARCLVFPLIVKGQREAANIHNHLPEIQKFSARIREAKLTGNHTEFYRASSEMTFYQKKHDIKLFRPLILPLTQAPIFISFFIALREMANLPVPSLQTGGLWWFQDLTLSDPTYILPLVVTATMWGVLELGAETGMQSSDLQWMRNFIRLMPLAVLPITIHFPSVACLRIPAVRTVLKIPQRVVHDADKLPPREGFIKSFKRGWKNAEMAHQLQERERRMQNHLELAARGPLRQTFTHNPLLQHGKDGPPNTPNSSSNKPKSKHPWSDTLG
;
A
#
# COMPACT_ATOMS: atom_id res chain seq x y z
N VAL A 1 -9.11 -92.61 -17.91
CA VAL A 1 -7.67 -92.37 -17.65
C VAL A 1 -7.04 -91.93 -18.95
N GLN A 2 -6.71 -90.65 -19.09
CA GLN A 2 -5.45 -90.07 -19.61
C GLN A 2 -5.71 -88.60 -20.00
N ALA A 3 -4.84 -87.71 -19.51
CA ALA A 3 -5.04 -86.26 -19.36
C ALA A 3 -5.07 -85.46 -20.68
N PRO A 4 -5.71 -84.28 -20.72
CA PRO A 4 -5.61 -83.33 -21.83
C PRO A 4 -4.24 -82.64 -21.89
N PRO A 5 -3.84 -82.10 -23.06
CA PRO A 5 -2.46 -81.73 -23.36
C PRO A 5 -2.03 -80.39 -22.72
N VAL A 6 -0.75 -80.37 -22.35
CA VAL A 6 0.00 -79.28 -21.72
C VAL A 6 0.16 -78.09 -22.69
N ILE A 7 -0.32 -76.93 -22.30
CA ILE A 7 -0.04 -75.64 -22.95
C ILE A 7 1.33 -75.15 -22.45
N PRO A 8 2.28 -74.76 -23.33
CA PRO A 8 3.58 -74.25 -22.90
C PRO A 8 3.44 -72.90 -22.21
N ALA A 9 3.98 -72.81 -20.99
CA ALA A 9 4.07 -71.58 -20.22
C ALA A 9 5.07 -70.60 -20.87
N THR A 10 4.63 -69.36 -21.03
CA THR A 10 5.42 -68.19 -21.37
C THR A 10 6.53 -67.96 -20.33
N PRO A 11 7.77 -67.67 -20.72
CA PRO A 11 8.84 -67.34 -19.76
C PRO A 11 8.61 -65.97 -19.10
N PRO A 12 9.08 -65.77 -17.85
CA PRO A 12 8.91 -64.52 -17.11
C PRO A 12 9.79 -63.41 -17.70
N PRO A 13 9.39 -62.13 -17.60
CA PRO A 13 10.21 -61.02 -18.05
C PRO A 13 11.43 -60.84 -17.16
N THR A 14 12.58 -60.75 -17.84
CA THR A 14 13.91 -60.46 -17.33
C THR A 14 13.93 -59.22 -16.43
N ALA A 15 14.64 -59.35 -15.31
CA ALA A 15 14.94 -58.30 -14.36
C ALA A 15 15.51 -57.04 -15.03
N VAL A 16 14.92 -55.89 -14.71
CA VAL A 16 15.45 -54.56 -15.03
C VAL A 16 16.48 -54.22 -13.93
N PRO A 17 17.72 -53.85 -14.25
CA PRO A 17 18.65 -53.35 -13.24
C PRO A 17 18.21 -51.96 -12.77
N GLU A 18 17.94 -51.89 -11.48
CA GLU A 18 17.87 -50.71 -10.64
C GLU A 18 19.18 -49.91 -10.75
N VAL A 19 19.16 -48.77 -11.47
CA VAL A 19 20.23 -47.76 -11.42
C VAL A 19 19.60 -46.38 -11.44
N ALA A 20 19.56 -45.76 -10.27
CA ALA A 20 19.65 -44.32 -10.00
C ALA A 20 18.98 -43.36 -11.03
N SER A 21 17.66 -43.19 -10.92
CA SER A 21 16.91 -42.17 -11.67
C SER A 21 16.66 -40.87 -10.89
N GLY A 22 17.42 -40.58 -9.83
CA GLY A 22 17.16 -39.41 -8.97
C GLY A 22 17.53 -38.06 -9.60
N ASP A 23 18.68 -37.97 -10.28
CA ASP A 23 19.23 -36.66 -10.70
C ASP A 23 18.77 -36.23 -12.11
N THR A 24 18.42 -37.17 -12.99
CA THR A 24 18.04 -36.86 -14.37
C THR A 24 16.57 -36.49 -14.51
N THR A 25 15.68 -36.98 -13.64
CA THR A 25 14.26 -36.62 -13.68
C THR A 25 14.03 -35.19 -13.22
N ASP A 26 14.76 -34.72 -12.21
CA ASP A 26 14.61 -33.35 -11.69
C ASP A 26 15.12 -32.32 -12.70
N THR A 27 16.18 -32.65 -13.45
CA THR A 27 16.73 -31.78 -14.50
C THR A 27 15.83 -31.73 -15.76
N ILE A 28 15.16 -32.84 -16.09
CA ILE A 28 14.22 -32.90 -17.22
C ILE A 28 12.86 -32.27 -16.86
N LEU A 29 12.42 -32.37 -15.61
CA LEU A 29 11.19 -31.75 -15.13
C LEU A 29 11.34 -30.22 -15.05
N ALA A 30 12.50 -29.72 -14.58
CA ALA A 30 12.82 -28.29 -14.57
C ALA A 30 12.86 -27.66 -15.99
N ALA A 31 13.20 -28.44 -17.01
CA ALA A 31 13.19 -28.01 -18.41
C ALA A 31 11.81 -28.07 -19.09
N ALA A 32 10.83 -28.75 -18.47
CA ALA A 32 9.47 -28.89 -18.98
C ALA A 32 8.44 -27.99 -18.26
N GLU A 33 8.89 -27.11 -17.36
CA GLU A 33 8.01 -26.15 -16.70
C GLU A 33 7.50 -25.12 -17.71
N GLN A 34 6.18 -24.98 -17.79
CA GLN A 34 5.53 -23.92 -18.56
C GLN A 34 6.05 -22.58 -18.07
N SER A 35 6.54 -21.75 -18.99
CA SER A 35 7.07 -20.43 -18.62
C SER A 35 6.00 -19.61 -17.91
N PHE A 36 6.38 -18.75 -16.95
CA PHE A 36 5.40 -17.95 -16.21
C PHE A 36 4.53 -17.06 -17.09
N THR A 37 5.05 -16.69 -18.27
CA THR A 37 4.29 -16.00 -19.31
C THR A 37 3.07 -16.79 -19.80
N GLU A 38 3.16 -18.12 -19.87
CA GLU A 38 2.05 -19.01 -20.27
C GLU A 38 1.00 -19.19 -19.16
N LEU A 39 1.42 -19.09 -17.90
CA LEU A 39 0.55 -19.09 -16.72
C LEU A 39 -0.12 -17.72 -16.45
N GLY A 40 0.15 -16.71 -17.30
CA GLY A 40 -0.36 -15.34 -17.14
C GLY A 40 0.35 -14.52 -16.05
N LEU A 41 1.49 -15.00 -15.56
CA LEU A 41 2.39 -14.33 -14.61
C LEU A 41 3.49 -13.58 -15.40
N GLY A 42 4.21 -12.66 -14.76
CA GLY A 42 5.36 -11.99 -15.41
C GLY A 42 5.08 -10.67 -16.17
N SER A 43 4.01 -9.95 -15.82
CA SER A 43 3.73 -8.61 -16.34
C SER A 43 4.88 -7.60 -16.07
N TYR A 44 4.98 -6.50 -16.83
CA TYR A 44 5.94 -5.39 -16.57
C TYR A 44 5.69 -4.60 -15.27
N THR A 45 4.87 -5.13 -14.37
CA THR A 45 4.63 -4.56 -13.05
C THR A 45 5.77 -4.99 -12.09
N PRO A 46 6.00 -4.26 -10.98
CA PRO A 46 7.01 -4.64 -9.99
C PRO A 46 6.85 -6.09 -9.49
N VAL A 47 5.60 -6.57 -9.43
CA VAL A 47 5.26 -7.95 -9.05
C VAL A 47 5.72 -8.95 -10.11
N GLY A 48 5.42 -8.70 -11.39
CA GLY A 48 5.82 -9.59 -12.48
C GLY A 48 7.32 -9.60 -12.75
N LEU A 49 8.03 -8.49 -12.53
CA LEU A 49 9.50 -8.47 -12.56
C LEU A 49 10.12 -9.40 -11.52
N ILE A 50 9.53 -9.45 -10.32
CA ILE A 50 9.99 -10.36 -9.26
C ILE A 50 9.71 -11.81 -9.64
N GLN A 51 8.55 -12.10 -10.24
CA GLN A 51 8.20 -13.44 -10.74
C GLN A 51 9.19 -13.90 -11.82
N ASN A 52 9.49 -13.05 -12.80
CA ASN A 52 10.45 -13.37 -13.87
C ASN A 52 11.87 -13.55 -13.32
N LEU A 53 12.27 -12.76 -12.32
CA LEU A 53 13.57 -12.93 -11.67
C LEU A 53 13.65 -14.25 -10.89
N LEU A 54 12.58 -14.62 -10.19
CA LEU A 54 12.46 -15.88 -9.48
C LEU A 54 12.51 -17.09 -10.43
N GLU A 55 11.79 -17.02 -11.55
CA GLU A 55 11.87 -18.02 -12.63
C GLU A 55 13.28 -18.12 -13.20
N PHE A 56 13.91 -16.97 -13.47
CA PHE A 56 15.27 -16.94 -14.00
C PHE A 56 16.25 -17.63 -13.04
N MET A 57 16.17 -17.34 -11.74
CA MET A 57 17.02 -17.96 -10.72
C MET A 57 16.74 -19.47 -10.57
N HIS A 58 15.49 -19.90 -10.72
CA HIS A 58 15.13 -21.31 -10.62
C HIS A 58 15.56 -22.10 -11.86
N VAL A 59 15.18 -21.63 -13.05
CA VAL A 59 15.36 -22.33 -14.32
C VAL A 59 16.78 -22.19 -14.88
N ASN A 60 17.37 -20.98 -14.86
CA ASN A 60 18.69 -20.76 -15.49
C ASN A 60 19.86 -21.06 -14.56
N LEU A 61 19.70 -20.81 -13.25
CA LEU A 61 20.74 -21.11 -12.27
C LEU A 61 20.55 -22.49 -11.60
N GLY A 62 19.44 -23.18 -11.86
CA GLY A 62 19.14 -24.49 -11.28
C GLY A 62 18.94 -24.48 -9.77
N LEU A 63 18.61 -23.31 -9.18
CA LEU A 63 18.43 -23.21 -7.74
C LEU A 63 17.07 -23.77 -7.34
N PRO A 64 16.96 -24.54 -6.24
CA PRO A 64 15.65 -24.90 -5.69
C PRO A 64 14.87 -23.63 -5.30
N TRP A 65 13.53 -23.69 -5.28
CA TRP A 65 12.69 -22.51 -5.05
C TRP A 65 13.02 -21.74 -3.78
N TRP A 66 13.30 -22.41 -2.66
CA TRP A 66 13.75 -21.73 -1.43
C TRP A 66 15.06 -20.94 -1.65
N GLY A 67 15.97 -21.48 -2.46
CA GLY A 67 17.25 -20.88 -2.81
C GLY A 67 17.09 -19.71 -3.77
N ALA A 68 16.19 -19.82 -4.76
CA ALA A 68 15.83 -18.73 -5.66
C ALA A 68 15.21 -17.55 -4.87
N ILE A 69 14.31 -17.81 -3.92
CA ILE A 69 13.74 -16.78 -3.04
C ILE A 69 14.84 -16.14 -2.19
N ALA A 70 15.70 -16.93 -1.56
CA ALA A 70 16.81 -16.42 -0.77
C ALA A 70 17.76 -15.54 -1.61
N ALA A 71 18.17 -16.02 -2.79
CA ALA A 71 19.05 -15.28 -3.69
C ALA A 71 18.42 -13.96 -4.17
N CYS A 72 17.14 -13.97 -4.58
CA CYS A 72 16.41 -12.76 -4.96
C CYS A 72 16.33 -11.75 -3.81
N THR A 73 16.08 -12.22 -2.57
CA THR A 73 16.04 -11.31 -1.42
C THR A 73 17.40 -10.70 -1.12
N VAL A 74 18.49 -11.48 -1.19
CA VAL A 74 19.86 -10.97 -1.01
C VAL A 74 20.20 -9.95 -2.09
N LEU A 75 19.88 -10.24 -3.36
CA LEU A 75 20.09 -9.31 -4.47
C LEU A 75 19.34 -7.99 -4.25
N ALA A 76 18.06 -8.06 -3.87
CA ALA A 76 17.27 -6.87 -3.55
C ALA A 76 17.87 -6.09 -2.37
N ARG A 77 18.38 -6.78 -1.34
CA ARG A 77 19.07 -6.13 -0.22
C ARG A 77 20.36 -5.45 -0.66
N CYS A 78 21.17 -6.08 -1.52
CA CYS A 78 22.38 -5.47 -2.06
C CYS A 78 22.08 -4.20 -2.87
N LEU A 79 21.01 -4.21 -3.67
CA LEU A 79 20.58 -3.03 -4.44
C LEU A 79 20.12 -1.87 -3.55
N VAL A 80 19.42 -2.16 -2.45
CA VAL A 80 18.89 -1.15 -1.52
C VAL A 80 19.92 -0.77 -0.44
N PHE A 81 20.97 -1.57 -0.23
CA PHE A 81 22.02 -1.35 0.75
C PHE A 81 22.65 0.07 0.72
N PRO A 82 23.09 0.62 -0.43
CA PRO A 82 23.65 1.98 -0.45
C PRO A 82 22.64 3.04 0.00
N LEU A 83 21.34 2.83 -0.26
CA LEU A 83 20.28 3.71 0.22
C LEU A 83 20.07 3.57 1.74
N ILE A 84 20.11 2.35 2.27
CA ILE A 84 20.06 2.08 3.71
C ILE A 84 21.19 2.82 4.42
N VAL A 85 22.43 2.70 3.93
CA VAL A 85 23.60 3.37 4.52
C VAL A 85 23.43 4.89 4.52
N LYS A 86 22.94 5.48 3.42
CA LYS A 86 22.63 6.92 3.36
C LYS A 86 21.56 7.31 4.37
N GLY A 87 20.47 6.56 4.47
CA GLY A 87 19.39 6.81 5.43
C GLY A 87 19.88 6.74 6.88
N GLN A 88 20.71 5.75 7.20
CA GLN A 88 21.31 5.57 8.53
C GLN A 88 22.28 6.72 8.88
N ARG A 89 23.08 7.19 7.92
CA ARG A 89 23.97 8.34 8.12
C ARG A 89 23.21 9.61 8.48
N GLU A 90 22.10 9.87 7.79
CA GLU A 90 21.24 11.04 8.07
C GLU A 90 20.52 10.89 9.41
N ALA A 91 20.08 9.69 9.76
CA ALA A 91 19.49 9.40 11.07
C ALA A 91 20.48 9.64 12.21
N ALA A 92 21.73 9.17 12.07
CA ALA A 92 22.80 9.42 13.03
C ALA A 92 23.12 10.93 13.16
N ASN A 93 23.12 11.68 12.05
CA ASN A 93 23.30 13.13 12.07
C ASN A 93 22.17 13.83 12.86
N ILE A 94 20.91 13.44 12.63
CA ILE A 94 19.77 13.95 13.41
C ILE A 94 19.91 13.61 14.89
N HIS A 95 20.33 12.38 15.21
CA HIS A 95 20.52 11.93 16.58
C HIS A 95 21.53 12.80 17.35
N ASN A 96 22.64 13.17 16.72
CA ASN A 96 23.65 14.05 17.33
C ASN A 96 23.11 15.43 17.69
N HIS A 97 22.16 15.95 16.92
CA HIS A 97 21.51 17.24 17.15
C HIS A 97 20.18 17.14 17.92
N LEU A 98 19.76 15.92 18.30
CA LEU A 98 18.48 15.65 18.94
C LEU A 98 18.26 16.46 20.23
N PRO A 99 19.26 16.67 21.12
CA PRO A 99 19.06 17.46 22.33
C PRO A 99 18.68 18.92 22.04
N GLU A 100 19.33 19.54 21.05
CA GLU A 100 19.02 20.92 20.65
C GLU A 100 17.66 21.01 19.96
N ILE A 101 17.34 20.04 19.09
CA ILE A 101 16.03 19.92 18.45
C ILE A 101 14.92 19.78 19.51
N GLN A 102 15.16 19.02 20.58
CA GLN A 102 14.22 18.86 21.70
C GLN A 102 14.03 20.16 22.49
N LYS A 103 15.10 20.94 22.73
CA LYS A 103 15.00 22.26 23.38
C LYS A 103 14.12 23.22 22.58
N PHE A 104 14.31 23.31 21.26
CA PHE A 104 13.45 24.11 20.39
C PHE A 104 12.00 23.60 20.42
N SER A 105 11.81 22.28 20.33
CA SER A 105 10.48 21.66 20.35
C SER A 105 9.73 21.93 21.67
N ALA A 106 10.44 21.95 22.80
CA ALA A 106 9.88 22.27 24.11
C ALA A 106 9.40 23.72 24.17
N ARG A 107 10.22 24.68 23.71
CA ARG A 107 9.84 26.11 23.63
C ARG A 107 8.62 26.34 22.73
N ILE A 108 8.57 25.67 21.58
CA ILE A 108 7.41 25.72 20.68
C ILE A 108 6.15 25.17 21.37
N ARG A 109 6.27 24.05 22.09
CA ARG A 109 5.15 23.44 22.83
C ARG A 109 4.65 24.36 23.93
N GLU A 110 5.55 24.97 24.70
CA GLU A 110 5.21 25.92 25.77
C GLU A 110 4.51 27.18 25.22
N ALA A 111 5.05 27.77 24.14
CA ALA A 111 4.43 28.91 23.47
C ALA A 111 3.02 28.58 22.93
N LYS A 112 2.83 27.34 22.44
CA LYS A 112 1.51 26.86 21.98
C LYS A 112 0.52 26.68 23.13
N LEU A 113 0.98 26.15 24.28
CA LEU A 113 0.13 25.96 25.46
C LEU A 113 -0.26 27.29 26.12
N THR A 114 0.66 28.25 26.14
CA THR A 114 0.44 29.59 26.70
C THR A 114 -0.32 30.54 25.76
N GLY A 115 -0.60 30.12 24.52
CA GLY A 115 -1.27 30.95 23.50
C GLY A 115 -0.39 32.09 22.98
N ASN A 116 0.90 32.10 23.27
CA ASN A 116 1.81 33.15 22.82
C ASN A 116 2.25 32.89 21.37
N HIS A 117 1.47 33.41 20.43
CA HIS A 117 1.72 33.26 18.99
C HIS A 117 3.09 33.84 18.57
N THR A 118 3.53 34.94 19.18
CA THR A 118 4.80 35.60 18.82
C THR A 118 6.01 34.72 19.15
N GLU A 119 6.05 34.18 20.36
CA GLU A 119 7.11 33.24 20.78
C GLU A 119 7.05 31.94 19.99
N PHE A 120 5.86 31.47 19.61
CA PHE A 120 5.70 30.29 18.76
C PHE A 120 6.36 30.49 17.37
N TYR A 121 6.11 31.62 16.71
CA TYR A 121 6.72 31.92 15.42
C TYR A 121 8.24 32.10 15.53
N ARG A 122 8.70 32.78 16.59
CA ARG A 122 10.12 32.99 16.86
C ARG A 122 10.85 31.65 17.06
N ALA A 123 10.38 30.82 17.99
CA ALA A 123 10.98 29.53 18.30
C ALA A 123 10.94 28.57 17.10
N SER A 124 9.86 28.57 16.31
CA SER A 124 9.77 27.77 15.07
C SER A 124 10.75 28.23 13.99
N SER A 125 10.94 29.55 13.85
CA SER A 125 11.90 30.12 12.90
C SER A 125 13.34 29.79 13.32
N GLU A 126 13.67 29.93 14.61
CA GLU A 126 14.98 29.55 15.16
C GLU A 126 15.28 28.06 14.93
N MET A 127 14.30 27.18 15.16
CA MET A 127 14.41 25.74 14.88
C MET A 127 14.70 25.47 13.40
N THR A 128 13.99 26.15 12.50
CA THR A 128 14.17 25.99 11.05
C THR A 128 15.54 26.51 10.60
N PHE A 129 15.99 27.64 11.16
CA PHE A 129 17.31 28.21 10.90
C PHE A 129 18.42 27.27 11.38
N TYR A 130 18.27 26.69 12.58
CA TYR A 130 19.20 25.71 13.13
C TYR A 130 19.29 24.46 12.24
N GLN A 131 18.15 23.90 11.81
CA GLN A 131 18.13 22.77 10.89
C GLN A 131 18.83 23.09 9.56
N LYS A 132 18.57 24.26 8.98
CA LYS A 132 19.24 24.71 7.73
C LYS A 132 20.74 24.89 7.92
N LYS A 133 21.17 25.48 9.04
CA LYS A 133 22.58 25.72 9.36
C LYS A 133 23.38 24.42 9.47
N HIS A 134 22.76 23.36 9.98
CA HIS A 134 23.39 22.05 10.19
C HIS A 134 23.00 20.99 9.11
N ASP A 135 22.38 21.41 7.99
CA ASP A 135 21.80 20.55 6.93
C ASP A 135 20.98 19.36 7.44
N ILE A 136 20.23 19.56 8.52
CA ILE A 136 19.42 18.52 9.14
C ILE A 136 18.09 18.44 8.39
N LYS A 137 17.87 17.34 7.67
CA LYS A 137 16.60 17.09 6.97
C LYS A 137 15.87 15.92 7.63
N LEU A 138 14.88 16.25 8.47
CA LEU A 138 14.09 15.27 9.23
C LEU A 138 13.36 14.23 8.34
N PHE A 139 13.09 14.56 7.06
CA PHE A 139 12.43 13.66 6.13
C PHE A 139 13.38 12.67 5.43
N ARG A 140 14.71 12.92 5.41
CA ARG A 140 15.66 12.04 4.71
C ARG A 140 15.65 10.61 5.26
N PRO A 141 15.61 10.35 6.59
CA PRO A 141 15.49 8.98 7.10
C PRO A 141 14.21 8.25 6.68
N LEU A 142 13.12 8.98 6.38
CA LEU A 142 11.85 8.39 5.95
C LEU A 142 11.94 7.74 4.57
N ILE A 143 12.99 8.04 3.79
CA ILE A 143 13.23 7.40 2.48
C ILE A 143 13.33 5.87 2.62
N LEU A 144 13.90 5.38 3.72
CA LEU A 144 14.14 3.96 3.95
C LEU A 144 12.84 3.15 4.03
N PRO A 145 11.92 3.44 4.97
CA PRO A 145 10.63 2.74 5.02
C PRO A 145 9.77 2.97 3.77
N LEU A 146 9.85 4.16 3.15
CA LEU A 146 9.13 4.46 1.91
C LEU A 146 9.60 3.62 0.71
N THR A 147 10.89 3.29 0.64
CA THR A 147 11.42 2.40 -0.40
C THR A 147 11.21 0.93 -0.04
N GLN A 148 11.33 0.57 1.23
CA GLN A 148 11.23 -0.82 1.68
C GLN A 148 9.80 -1.38 1.58
N ALA A 149 8.77 -0.56 1.89
CA ALA A 149 7.39 -1.04 1.90
C ALA A 149 6.88 -1.49 0.51
N PRO A 150 7.05 -0.73 -0.59
CA PRO A 150 6.67 -1.17 -1.93
C PRO A 150 7.41 -2.44 -2.39
N ILE A 151 8.71 -2.56 -2.08
CA ILE A 151 9.49 -3.76 -2.42
C ILE A 151 8.92 -4.97 -1.68
N PHE A 152 8.70 -4.85 -0.37
CA PHE A 152 8.10 -5.93 0.44
C PHE A 152 6.71 -6.32 -0.06
N ILE A 153 5.84 -5.35 -0.32
CA ILE A 153 4.49 -5.60 -0.85
C ILE A 153 4.57 -6.32 -2.20
N SER A 154 5.51 -5.92 -3.06
CA SER A 154 5.67 -6.52 -4.39
C SER A 154 6.15 -7.97 -4.29
N PHE A 155 7.13 -8.26 -3.44
CA PHE A 155 7.58 -9.63 -3.14
C PHE A 155 6.46 -10.49 -2.54
N PHE A 156 5.69 -9.94 -1.60
CA PHE A 156 4.58 -10.64 -0.97
C PHE A 156 3.48 -11.00 -1.97
N ILE A 157 3.06 -10.04 -2.82
CA ILE A 157 2.05 -10.28 -3.84
C ILE A 157 2.58 -11.29 -4.87
N ALA A 158 3.84 -11.18 -5.30
CA ALA A 158 4.45 -12.09 -6.27
C ALA A 158 4.40 -13.54 -5.78
N LEU A 159 4.92 -13.80 -4.57
CA LEU A 159 4.91 -15.13 -3.96
C LEU A 159 3.49 -15.65 -3.72
N ARG A 160 2.59 -14.77 -3.29
CA ARG A 160 1.19 -15.13 -3.06
C ARG A 160 0.47 -15.50 -4.36
N GLU A 161 0.71 -14.80 -5.46
CA GLU A 161 0.13 -15.14 -6.76
C GLU A 161 0.67 -16.49 -7.24
N MET A 162 1.98 -16.71 -7.15
CA MET A 162 2.60 -17.99 -7.50
C MET A 162 2.05 -19.17 -6.66
N ALA A 163 1.79 -18.94 -5.37
CA ALA A 163 1.18 -19.96 -4.50
C ALA A 163 -0.32 -20.20 -4.79
N ASN A 164 -1.06 -19.20 -5.29
CA ASN A 164 -2.49 -19.34 -5.61
C ASN A 164 -2.74 -19.91 -7.02
N LEU A 165 -1.79 -19.78 -7.95
CA LEU A 165 -1.82 -20.35 -9.30
C LEU A 165 -1.08 -21.70 -9.36
N PRO A 166 -1.21 -22.53 -8.30
CA PRO A 166 -0.21 -23.49 -7.81
C PRO A 166 0.79 -23.92 -8.87
N VAL A 167 1.94 -23.23 -8.91
CA VAL A 167 3.06 -23.66 -9.74
C VAL A 167 3.49 -25.05 -9.21
N PRO A 168 3.40 -26.13 -10.00
CA PRO A 168 3.62 -27.49 -9.49
C PRO A 168 4.99 -27.65 -8.82
N SER A 169 6.02 -26.96 -9.33
CA SER A 169 7.38 -27.00 -8.80
C SER A 169 7.55 -26.31 -7.44
N LEU A 170 6.64 -25.40 -7.05
CA LEU A 170 6.65 -24.82 -5.70
C LEU A 170 6.21 -25.79 -4.61
N GLN A 171 5.48 -26.87 -4.97
CA GLN A 171 4.98 -27.86 -4.01
C GLN A 171 6.08 -28.82 -3.53
N THR A 172 7.14 -28.99 -4.31
CA THR A 172 8.29 -29.85 -3.98
C THR A 172 9.59 -29.06 -3.77
N GLY A 173 9.57 -27.75 -3.99
CA GLY A 173 10.75 -26.88 -3.98
C GLY A 173 11.28 -26.42 -2.62
N GLY A 174 10.82 -27.05 -1.53
CA GLY A 174 11.16 -26.68 -0.15
C GLY A 174 12.42 -27.32 0.43
N LEU A 175 12.68 -27.08 1.72
CA LEU A 175 13.85 -27.57 2.44
C LEU A 175 13.41 -28.46 3.61
N TRP A 176 13.93 -29.69 3.67
CA TRP A 176 13.86 -30.65 4.79
C TRP A 176 12.51 -30.74 5.53
N TRP A 177 12.21 -29.79 6.44
CA TRP A 177 10.99 -29.75 7.27
C TRP A 177 9.81 -29.02 6.63
N PHE A 178 10.01 -28.28 5.53
CA PHE A 178 8.95 -27.67 4.73
C PHE A 178 9.18 -28.04 3.26
N GLN A 179 8.50 -29.06 2.73
CA GLN A 179 8.64 -29.44 1.31
C GLN A 179 7.76 -28.60 0.40
N ASP A 180 6.55 -28.25 0.86
CA ASP A 180 5.58 -27.46 0.11
C ASP A 180 5.60 -26.00 0.57
N LEU A 181 6.02 -25.08 -0.32
CA LEU A 181 6.04 -23.64 -0.03
C LEU A 181 4.66 -22.99 -0.18
N THR A 182 3.67 -23.69 -0.74
CA THR A 182 2.32 -23.15 -0.97
C THR A 182 1.41 -23.29 0.24
N LEU A 183 1.78 -24.17 1.18
CA LEU A 183 1.05 -24.43 2.42
C LEU A 183 1.65 -23.66 3.62
N SER A 184 0.84 -23.51 4.66
CA SER A 184 1.35 -22.97 5.94
C SER A 184 2.27 -23.99 6.61
N ASP A 185 3.38 -23.50 7.18
CA ASP A 185 4.37 -24.33 7.89
C ASP A 185 3.71 -25.18 8.99
N PRO A 186 3.68 -26.52 8.86
CA PRO A 186 3.09 -27.42 9.85
C PRO A 186 3.86 -27.46 11.17
N THR A 187 5.16 -27.14 11.14
CA THR A 187 6.08 -27.27 12.28
C THR A 187 6.26 -25.97 13.07
N TYR A 188 5.72 -24.85 12.56
CA TYR A 188 5.86 -23.50 13.12
C TYR A 188 7.31 -23.01 13.32
N ILE A 189 8.29 -23.70 12.75
CA ILE A 189 9.72 -23.35 12.85
C ILE A 189 9.98 -22.03 12.09
N LEU A 190 9.39 -21.84 10.91
CA LEU A 190 9.57 -20.63 10.10
C LEU A 190 9.05 -19.37 10.82
N PRO A 191 7.80 -19.32 11.32
CA PRO A 191 7.33 -18.20 12.14
C PRO A 191 8.22 -17.89 13.35
N LEU A 192 8.74 -18.93 14.01
CA LEU A 192 9.61 -18.78 15.18
C LEU A 192 10.97 -18.16 14.80
N VAL A 193 11.61 -18.66 13.73
CA VAL A 193 12.87 -18.12 13.21
C VAL A 193 12.69 -16.68 12.73
N VAL A 194 11.60 -16.37 12.02
CA VAL A 194 11.28 -15.01 11.57
C VAL A 194 11.09 -14.08 12.77
N THR A 195 10.38 -14.53 13.82
CA THR A 195 10.19 -13.74 15.04
C THR A 195 11.50 -13.51 15.78
N ALA A 196 12.33 -14.54 15.92
CA ALA A 196 13.64 -14.44 16.56
C ALA A 196 14.58 -13.50 15.79
N THR A 197 14.57 -13.59 14.45
CA THR A 197 15.36 -12.70 13.58
C THR A 197 14.88 -11.26 13.67
N MET A 198 13.56 -11.05 13.65
CA MET A 198 12.97 -9.71 13.81
C MET A 198 13.31 -9.11 15.17
N TRP A 199 13.28 -9.92 16.23
CA TRP A 199 13.75 -9.50 17.55
C TRP A 199 15.22 -9.10 17.48
N GLY A 200 16.10 -9.94 16.92
CA GLY A 200 17.52 -9.64 16.80
C GLY A 200 17.80 -8.34 16.04
N VAL A 201 17.12 -8.12 14.91
CA VAL A 201 17.22 -6.87 14.13
C VAL A 201 16.76 -5.67 14.96
N LEU A 202 15.70 -5.82 15.73
CA LEU A 202 15.18 -4.75 16.57
C LEU A 202 16.10 -4.48 17.77
N GLU A 203 16.72 -5.50 18.34
CA GLU A 203 17.71 -5.35 19.41
C GLU A 203 18.93 -4.57 18.92
N LEU A 204 19.48 -4.96 17.78
CA LEU A 204 20.65 -4.33 17.16
C LEU A 204 20.32 -2.95 16.57
N GLY A 205 19.07 -2.72 16.17
CA GLY A 205 18.61 -1.47 15.55
C GLY A 205 18.02 -0.44 16.51
N ALA A 206 17.48 -0.86 17.67
CA ALA A 206 16.91 0.06 18.66
C ALA A 206 17.99 0.93 19.33
N GLU A 207 19.26 0.53 19.26
CA GLU A 207 20.39 1.27 19.82
C GLU A 207 20.69 2.56 19.04
N THR A 208 20.26 2.69 17.78
CA THR A 208 20.64 3.81 16.90
C THR A 208 19.61 4.95 16.83
N GLY A 209 18.42 4.81 17.42
CA GLY A 209 17.30 5.70 17.08
C GLY A 209 16.69 6.57 18.19
N MET A 210 16.62 6.11 19.45
CA MET A 210 15.67 6.70 20.41
C MET A 210 16.16 6.66 21.86
N GLN A 211 17.12 7.52 22.22
CA GLN A 211 17.53 7.77 23.61
C GLN A 211 16.82 9.00 24.22
N SER A 212 15.50 8.99 24.30
CA SER A 212 14.80 9.91 25.22
C SER A 212 14.13 9.13 26.34
N SER A 213 14.19 9.68 27.55
CA SER A 213 13.65 9.08 28.78
C SER A 213 12.15 8.78 28.70
N ASP A 214 11.38 9.60 27.97
CA ASP A 214 9.94 9.42 27.74
C ASP A 214 9.58 8.22 26.84
N LEU A 215 10.53 7.69 26.06
CA LEU A 215 10.26 6.63 25.07
C LEU A 215 10.74 5.24 25.51
N GLN A 216 11.21 5.09 26.76
CA GLN A 216 11.63 3.79 27.29
C GLN A 216 10.48 2.78 27.35
N TRP A 217 9.28 3.24 27.73
CA TRP A 217 8.08 2.39 27.72
C TRP A 217 7.71 1.96 26.29
N MET A 218 7.81 2.88 25.33
CA MET A 218 7.58 2.58 23.92
C MET A 218 8.62 1.61 23.34
N ARG A 219 9.88 1.70 23.78
CA ARG A 219 10.95 0.76 23.41
C ARG A 219 10.65 -0.65 23.90
N ASN A 220 10.21 -0.81 25.15
CA ASN A 220 9.80 -2.09 25.70
C ASN A 220 8.58 -2.67 24.97
N PHE A 221 7.61 -1.83 24.62
CA PHE A 221 6.45 -2.23 23.82
C PHE A 221 6.85 -2.69 22.41
N ILE A 222 7.71 -1.94 21.72
CA ILE A 222 8.23 -2.30 20.39
C ILE A 222 9.04 -3.60 20.46
N ARG A 223 9.83 -3.83 21.52
CA ARG A 223 10.55 -5.11 21.74
C ARG A 223 9.60 -6.29 21.99
N LEU A 224 8.46 -6.06 22.63
CA LEU A 224 7.44 -7.09 22.87
C LEU A 224 6.55 -7.35 21.63
N MET A 225 6.53 -6.44 20.66
CA MET A 225 5.64 -6.52 19.50
C MET A 225 5.86 -7.77 18.63
N PRO A 226 7.10 -8.18 18.28
CA PRO A 226 7.32 -9.45 17.54
C PRO A 226 6.80 -10.68 18.30
N LEU A 227 6.99 -10.75 19.62
CA LEU A 227 6.44 -11.81 20.47
C LEU A 227 4.91 -11.82 20.48
N ALA A 228 4.28 -10.64 20.53
CA ALA A 228 2.82 -10.52 20.50
C ALA A 228 2.23 -10.90 19.12
N VAL A 229 3.00 -10.73 18.04
CA VAL A 229 2.61 -11.12 16.67
C VAL A 229 2.81 -12.62 16.43
N LEU A 230 3.66 -13.30 17.19
CA LEU A 230 3.88 -14.75 17.10
C LEU A 230 2.60 -15.61 17.27
N PRO A 231 1.74 -15.42 18.30
CA PRO A 231 0.48 -16.16 18.39
C PRO A 231 -0.46 -15.81 17.24
N ILE A 232 -0.45 -14.57 16.73
CA ILE A 232 -1.27 -14.15 15.59
C ILE A 232 -0.81 -14.86 14.31
N THR A 233 0.50 -15.03 14.10
CA THR A 233 1.07 -15.72 12.93
C THR A 233 0.89 -17.22 13.01
N ILE A 234 1.04 -17.82 14.20
CA ILE A 234 0.75 -19.25 14.46
C ILE A 234 -0.75 -19.56 14.35
N HIS A 235 -1.63 -18.62 14.71
CA HIS A 235 -3.08 -18.75 14.54
C HIS A 235 -3.58 -18.16 13.20
N PHE A 236 -2.73 -17.60 12.34
CA PHE A 236 -3.13 -17.22 10.99
C PHE A 236 -3.50 -18.39 10.06
N PRO A 237 -3.14 -19.67 10.32
CA PRO A 237 -3.83 -20.82 9.73
C PRO A 237 -5.32 -20.88 10.09
N SER A 238 -5.82 -20.08 11.05
CA SER A 238 -7.24 -20.10 11.43
C SER A 238 -8.18 -19.60 10.33
N VAL A 239 -7.69 -18.86 9.32
CA VAL A 239 -8.49 -18.61 8.10
C VAL A 239 -8.63 -19.87 7.23
N ALA A 240 -7.69 -20.82 7.34
CA ALA A 240 -7.83 -22.17 6.82
C ALA A 240 -8.66 -23.07 7.75
N CYS A 241 -8.60 -22.91 9.09
CA CYS A 241 -9.57 -23.56 9.99
C CYS A 241 -11.01 -23.09 9.72
N LEU A 242 -11.23 -21.81 9.38
CA LEU A 242 -12.51 -21.27 8.90
C LEU A 242 -12.89 -21.76 7.48
N ARG A 243 -11.98 -22.42 6.76
CA ARG A 243 -12.30 -23.17 5.53
C ARG A 243 -12.73 -24.60 5.81
N ILE A 244 -12.47 -25.15 7.01
CA ILE A 244 -12.93 -26.49 7.39
C ILE A 244 -14.46 -26.44 7.53
N PRO A 245 -15.22 -27.28 6.79
CA PRO A 245 -16.68 -27.26 6.82
C PRO A 245 -17.26 -27.41 8.23
N ALA A 246 -16.64 -28.26 9.06
CA ALA A 246 -17.07 -28.52 10.42
C ALA A 246 -17.00 -27.27 11.34
N VAL A 247 -15.97 -26.44 11.18
CA VAL A 247 -15.78 -25.22 11.99
C VAL A 247 -16.78 -24.12 11.57
N ARG A 248 -17.11 -24.03 10.28
CA ARG A 248 -18.16 -23.12 9.76
C ARG A 248 -19.56 -23.45 10.30
N THR A 249 -19.88 -24.74 10.42
CA THR A 249 -21.19 -25.19 10.92
C THR A 249 -21.35 -24.89 12.41
N VAL A 250 -20.29 -25.05 13.22
CA VAL A 250 -20.31 -24.74 14.66
C VAL A 250 -20.41 -23.23 14.91
N LEU A 251 -19.73 -22.40 14.10
CA LEU A 251 -19.73 -20.94 14.24
C LEU A 251 -20.92 -20.23 13.54
N LYS A 252 -21.87 -20.97 12.95
CA LYS A 252 -23.02 -20.42 12.20
C LYS A 252 -22.64 -19.38 11.14
N ILE A 253 -21.48 -19.54 10.48
CA ILE A 253 -21.05 -18.59 9.46
C ILE A 253 -21.77 -18.95 8.15
N PRO A 254 -22.59 -18.04 7.57
CA PRO A 254 -23.29 -18.32 6.32
C PRO A 254 -22.31 -18.59 5.18
N GLN A 255 -22.66 -19.52 4.28
CA GLN A 255 -21.79 -19.85 3.16
C GLN A 255 -21.56 -18.61 2.28
N ARG A 256 -20.29 -18.42 1.88
CA ARG A 256 -19.88 -17.35 0.98
C ARG A 256 -20.54 -17.59 -0.37
N VAL A 257 -21.58 -16.81 -0.68
CA VAL A 257 -22.19 -16.76 -2.01
C VAL A 257 -21.14 -16.21 -2.98
N VAL A 258 -20.79 -16.99 -4.01
CA VAL A 258 -19.94 -16.53 -5.10
C VAL A 258 -20.79 -15.61 -5.97
N HIS A 259 -20.47 -14.32 -6.00
CA HIS A 259 -21.17 -13.36 -6.85
C HIS A 259 -20.50 -13.37 -8.23
N ASP A 260 -21.29 -13.42 -9.30
CA ASP A 260 -20.78 -13.26 -10.68
C ASP A 260 -19.98 -11.95 -10.78
N ALA A 261 -18.74 -12.06 -11.27
CA ALA A 261 -17.86 -10.91 -11.42
C ALA A 261 -18.44 -9.83 -12.35
N ASP A 262 -19.29 -10.25 -13.30
CA ASP A 262 -19.93 -9.37 -14.30
C ASP A 262 -21.10 -8.54 -13.73
N LYS A 263 -21.61 -8.90 -12.55
CA LYS A 263 -22.70 -8.17 -11.86
C LYS A 263 -22.19 -7.22 -10.79
N LEU A 264 -20.88 -7.21 -10.54
CA LEU A 264 -20.25 -6.29 -9.60
C LEU A 264 -19.86 -5.00 -10.32
N PRO A 265 -19.92 -3.84 -9.63
CA PRO A 265 -19.34 -2.63 -10.18
C PRO A 265 -17.86 -2.90 -10.52
N PRO A 266 -17.36 -2.43 -11.67
CA PRO A 266 -16.02 -2.74 -12.14
C PRO A 266 -15.02 -2.41 -11.04
N ARG A 267 -14.16 -3.39 -10.72
CA ARG A 267 -13.09 -3.26 -9.73
C ARG A 267 -12.14 -2.18 -10.24
N GLU A 268 -12.32 -0.95 -9.76
CA GLU A 268 -11.41 0.14 -10.12
C GLU A 268 -10.02 -0.24 -9.61
N GLY A 269 -9.01 -0.14 -10.49
CA GLY A 269 -7.63 -0.47 -10.13
C GLY A 269 -7.17 0.36 -8.93
N PHE A 270 -6.36 -0.24 -8.05
CA PHE A 270 -5.89 0.35 -6.79
C PHE A 270 -5.41 1.80 -6.92
N ILE A 271 -4.70 2.12 -8.01
CA ILE A 271 -4.20 3.46 -8.33
C ILE A 271 -5.35 4.47 -8.56
N LYS A 272 -6.42 4.05 -9.25
CA LYS A 272 -7.60 4.88 -9.53
C LYS A 272 -8.39 5.15 -8.26
N SER A 273 -8.56 4.14 -7.41
CA SER A 273 -9.20 4.27 -6.09
C SER A 273 -8.39 5.19 -5.17
N PHE A 274 -7.05 5.07 -5.16
CA PHE A 274 -6.18 5.95 -4.40
C PHE A 274 -6.24 7.41 -4.89
N LYS A 275 -6.19 7.62 -6.21
CA LYS A 275 -6.31 8.96 -6.82
C LYS A 275 -7.68 9.61 -6.52
N ARG A 276 -8.76 8.81 -6.51
CA ARG A 276 -10.10 9.27 -6.14
C ARG A 276 -10.19 9.59 -4.65
N GLY A 277 -9.58 8.78 -3.78
CA GLY A 277 -9.46 9.05 -2.35
C GLY A 277 -8.75 10.37 -2.05
N TRP A 278 -7.63 10.64 -2.74
CA TRP A 278 -6.91 11.91 -2.60
C TRP A 278 -7.74 13.11 -3.06
N LYS A 279 -8.41 13.01 -4.22
CA LYS A 279 -9.31 14.07 -4.71
C LYS A 279 -10.48 14.34 -3.77
N ASN A 280 -11.06 13.29 -3.19
CA ASN A 280 -12.17 13.43 -2.24
C ASN A 280 -11.70 14.11 -0.95
N ALA A 281 -10.49 13.78 -0.46
CA ALA A 281 -9.88 14.44 0.69
C ALA A 281 -9.57 15.92 0.41
N GLU A 282 -9.09 16.24 -0.80
CA GLU A 282 -8.86 17.63 -1.23
C GLU A 282 -10.17 18.43 -1.29
N MET A 283 -11.24 17.86 -1.85
CA MET A 283 -12.56 18.49 -1.85
C MET A 283 -13.11 18.71 -0.44
N ALA A 284 -12.92 17.74 0.46
CA ALA A 284 -13.32 17.87 1.86
C ALA A 284 -12.55 19.01 2.56
N HIS A 285 -11.24 19.13 2.31
CA HIS A 285 -10.42 20.22 2.84
C HIS A 285 -10.87 21.59 2.31
N GLN A 286 -11.17 21.69 1.01
CA GLN A 286 -11.70 22.92 0.41
C GLN A 286 -13.06 23.32 0.99
N LEU A 287 -13.93 22.34 1.27
CA LEU A 287 -15.21 22.58 1.96
C LEU A 287 -14.98 23.16 3.35
N GLN A 288 -14.08 22.55 4.13
CA GLN A 288 -13.78 22.97 5.49
C GLN A 288 -13.16 24.38 5.52
N GLU A 289 -12.30 24.73 4.57
CA GLU A 289 -11.79 26.10 4.41
C GLU A 289 -12.91 27.11 4.11
N ARG A 290 -13.86 26.74 3.24
CA ARG A 290 -15.02 27.60 2.92
C ARG A 290 -15.89 27.82 4.14
N GLU A 291 -16.21 26.76 4.89
CA GLU A 291 -16.97 26.86 6.13
C GLU A 291 -16.29 27.79 7.13
N ARG A 292 -14.96 27.66 7.29
CA ARG A 292 -14.17 28.55 8.16
C ARG A 292 -14.25 30.02 7.72
N ARG A 293 -14.18 30.28 6.41
CA ARG A 293 -14.34 31.66 5.88
C ARG A 293 -15.75 32.19 6.07
N MET A 294 -16.79 31.35 5.97
CA MET A 294 -18.16 31.74 6.24
C MET A 294 -18.40 32.07 7.72
N GLN A 295 -17.89 31.25 8.63
CA GLN A 295 -17.96 31.51 10.08
C GLN A 295 -17.27 32.83 10.44
N ASN A 296 -16.10 33.10 9.84
CA ASN A 296 -15.34 34.32 10.09
C ASN A 296 -15.68 35.46 9.11
N HIS A 297 -16.78 35.37 8.35
CA HIS A 297 -17.10 36.32 7.29
C HIS A 297 -17.34 37.74 7.83
N LEU A 298 -17.99 37.86 9.00
CA LEU A 298 -18.27 39.13 9.64
C LEU A 298 -16.99 39.85 10.06
N GLU A 299 -16.04 39.11 10.61
CA GLU A 299 -14.72 39.64 10.96
C GLU A 299 -13.93 40.04 9.70
N LEU A 300 -14.00 39.23 8.65
CA LEU A 300 -13.35 39.53 7.36
C LEU A 300 -13.91 40.81 6.72
N ALA A 301 -15.23 41.01 6.79
CA ALA A 301 -15.91 42.20 6.29
C ALA A 301 -15.53 43.45 7.11
N ALA A 302 -15.38 43.31 8.43
CA ALA A 302 -14.97 44.41 9.31
C ALA A 302 -13.49 44.82 9.11
N ARG A 303 -12.61 43.89 8.72
CA ARG A 303 -11.21 44.16 8.41
C ARG A 303 -10.98 44.74 7.01
N GLY A 304 -12.00 44.69 6.14
CA GLY A 304 -11.93 45.22 4.78
C GLY A 304 -11.92 46.76 4.76
N PRO A 305 -11.30 47.39 3.74
CA PRO A 305 -11.39 48.83 3.57
C PRO A 305 -12.84 49.25 3.30
N LEU A 306 -13.26 50.36 3.90
CA LEU A 306 -14.58 50.96 3.67
C LEU A 306 -14.77 51.24 2.18
N ARG A 307 -15.80 50.66 1.59
CA ARG A 307 -16.19 50.94 0.20
C ARG A 307 -17.26 52.03 0.19
N GLN A 308 -17.11 53.02 -0.69
CA GLN A 308 -18.15 54.02 -0.90
C GLN A 308 -19.41 53.34 -1.47
N THR A 309 -20.55 53.55 -0.82
CA THR A 309 -21.86 53.08 -1.28
C THR A 309 -22.73 54.29 -1.59
N PHE A 310 -23.44 54.28 -2.71
CA PHE A 310 -24.37 55.36 -3.08
C PHE A 310 -25.73 55.17 -2.41
N THR A 311 -26.36 56.26 -1.98
CA THR A 311 -27.69 56.25 -1.33
C THR A 311 -28.81 55.75 -2.24
N HIS A 312 -28.67 56.00 -3.55
CA HIS A 312 -29.55 55.49 -4.58
C HIS A 312 -28.77 54.67 -5.59
N ASN A 313 -29.43 53.71 -6.22
CA ASN A 313 -28.80 52.86 -7.23
C ASN A 313 -28.35 53.73 -8.43
N PRO A 314 -27.03 53.92 -8.64
CA PRO A 314 -26.52 54.82 -9.68
C PRO A 314 -26.81 54.29 -11.09
N LEU A 315 -27.09 52.99 -11.25
CA LEU A 315 -27.39 52.36 -12.53
C LEU A 315 -28.83 52.63 -13.01
N LEU A 316 -29.73 53.05 -12.12
CA LEU A 316 -31.15 53.30 -12.46
C LEU A 316 -31.42 54.73 -12.93
N GLN A 317 -30.58 55.70 -12.57
CA GLN A 317 -30.78 57.11 -12.95
C GLN A 317 -30.48 57.37 -14.43
N HIS A 318 -29.47 56.72 -14.99
CA HIS A 318 -29.14 56.85 -16.43
C HIS A 318 -30.19 56.23 -17.37
N GLY A 319 -31.14 55.45 -16.87
CA GLY A 319 -32.16 54.78 -17.69
C GLY A 319 -33.45 55.57 -17.92
N LYS A 320 -33.68 56.68 -17.19
CA LYS A 320 -34.92 57.46 -17.30
C LYS A 320 -34.77 58.87 -17.87
N ASP A 321 -33.56 59.43 -17.85
CA ASP A 321 -33.32 60.83 -18.27
C ASP A 321 -32.25 60.93 -19.38
N GLY A 322 -32.47 60.27 -20.52
CA GLY A 322 -31.73 60.53 -21.77
C GLY A 322 -32.43 61.62 -22.61
N PRO A 323 -31.71 62.53 -23.30
CA PRO A 323 -32.31 63.67 -24.00
C PRO A 323 -33.17 63.24 -25.22
N PRO A 324 -34.18 64.02 -25.61
CA PRO A 324 -35.06 63.68 -26.72
C PRO A 324 -34.36 63.96 -28.05
N ASN A 325 -34.28 62.95 -28.92
CA ASN A 325 -34.27 63.02 -30.40
C ASN A 325 -33.32 61.99 -31.01
N THR A 326 -33.86 60.90 -31.54
CA THR A 326 -34.03 60.74 -33.00
C THR A 326 -34.83 59.47 -33.31
N PRO A 327 -35.64 59.46 -34.38
CA PRO A 327 -36.71 58.47 -34.58
C PRO A 327 -36.21 57.29 -35.40
N ASN A 328 -36.53 56.06 -34.97
CA ASN A 328 -36.54 54.92 -35.87
C ASN A 328 -37.83 54.12 -35.68
N SER A 329 -38.75 54.38 -36.61
CA SER A 329 -39.63 53.43 -37.30
C SER A 329 -39.69 52.01 -36.71
N SER A 330 -40.79 51.69 -36.03
CA SER A 330 -41.66 50.59 -36.44
C SER A 330 -42.96 50.64 -35.64
N SER A 331 -44.07 50.57 -36.37
CA SER A 331 -45.44 50.63 -35.86
C SER A 331 -45.73 49.51 -34.86
N ASN A 332 -45.93 49.83 -33.58
CA ASN A 332 -46.60 48.95 -32.64
C ASN A 332 -47.89 49.62 -32.17
N LYS A 333 -48.99 49.35 -32.88
CA LYS A 333 -50.32 49.52 -32.29
C LYS A 333 -50.37 48.66 -31.02
N PRO A 334 -50.88 49.17 -29.88
CA PRO A 334 -51.01 48.38 -28.67
C PRO A 334 -52.01 47.24 -28.95
N LYS A 335 -51.55 45.99 -28.85
CA LYS A 335 -52.41 44.80 -28.96
C LYS A 335 -53.42 44.82 -27.79
N SER A 336 -54.69 44.64 -28.11
CA SER A 336 -55.79 44.56 -27.12
C SER A 336 -55.46 43.53 -26.04
N LYS A 337 -55.85 43.83 -24.79
CA LYS A 337 -55.61 42.97 -23.61
C LYS A 337 -56.33 41.61 -23.70
N HIS A 338 -57.26 41.46 -24.65
CA HIS A 338 -57.92 40.20 -24.99
C HIS A 338 -57.78 39.96 -26.51
N PRO A 339 -56.68 39.36 -26.99
CA PRO A 339 -56.42 39.23 -28.43
C PRO A 339 -57.37 38.26 -29.16
N TRP A 340 -58.23 37.52 -28.45
CA TRP A 340 -59.20 36.59 -29.04
C TRP A 340 -60.54 37.25 -29.41
N SER A 341 -60.90 38.39 -28.81
CA SER A 341 -62.13 39.13 -29.16
C SER A 341 -62.11 39.70 -30.58
N ASP A 342 -60.91 39.86 -31.15
CA ASP A 342 -60.73 40.37 -32.51
C ASP A 342 -60.81 39.25 -33.57
N THR A 343 -60.92 37.98 -33.15
CA THR A 343 -60.94 36.81 -34.06
C THR A 343 -62.14 35.87 -33.87
N LEU A 344 -62.83 35.93 -32.73
CA LEU A 344 -64.06 35.19 -32.45
C LEU A 344 -65.07 36.24 -31.95
N GLY A 345 -65.86 36.75 -32.90
CA GLY A 345 -66.63 38.00 -32.78
C GLY A 345 -67.61 38.09 -31.62
#